data_AF-A0A078AWI6-F1
#
_entry.id   AF-A0A078AWI6-F1
#
_cell.length_a   1.000
_cell.length_b   1.000
_cell.length_c   1.000
_cell.angle_alpha   90.00
_cell.angle_beta   90.00
_cell.angle_gamma   90.00
#
_symmetry.space_group_name_H-M   'P 1'
#
loop_
_entity.id
_entity.type
_entity.pdbx_description
1 polymer ?
#
loop_
_entity_poly.entity_id
_entity_poly.type
_entity_poly.pdbx_seq_one_letter_code
_entity_poly.pdbx_strand_id
1 'polypeptide(L)'
;MIQEGLVLHEKYVLNKSLGNGAYGLVWAALEITTKEKVAVKFNGTKHLRNNKYKKRQIFDENSLVDRYSAQQLHSIGYAHLDIKPDNILISSNNLNDAQSSIIHLIDFGISSKLSEGETMLKK
;
A
#
# COMPACT_ATOMS: atom_id res chain seq x y z
N MET A 1 22.21 3.99 6.38
CA MET A 1 21.16 4.96 6.74
C MET A 1 20.30 5.21 5.53
N ILE A 2 18.99 5.43 5.70
CA ILE A 2 18.08 5.70 4.59
C ILE A 2 18.24 7.17 4.18
N GLN A 3 18.54 7.43 2.91
CA GLN A 3 18.80 8.77 2.36
C GLN A 3 18.45 8.84 0.87
N GLU A 4 18.39 10.06 0.34
CA GLU A 4 18.21 10.32 -1.10
C GLU A 4 19.31 9.64 -1.92
N GLY A 5 18.95 9.09 -3.08
CA GLY A 5 19.84 8.35 -3.98
C GLY A 5 20.07 6.89 -3.60
N LEU A 6 19.57 6.41 -2.46
CA LEU A 6 19.68 4.99 -2.09
C LEU A 6 18.93 4.12 -3.10
N VAL A 7 19.63 3.10 -3.62
CA VAL A 7 19.05 2.10 -4.52
C VAL A 7 18.56 0.90 -3.70
N LEU A 8 17.28 0.54 -3.83
CA LEU A 8 16.66 -0.61 -3.18
C LEU A 8 16.38 -1.70 -4.21
N HIS A 9 16.79 -2.92 -3.88
CA HIS A 9 16.60 -4.12 -4.72
C HIS A 9 17.01 -3.92 -6.18
N GLU A 10 18.03 -3.09 -6.42
CA GLU A 10 18.52 -2.75 -7.78
C GLU A 10 17.46 -2.16 -8.72
N LYS A 11 16.29 -1.77 -8.16
CA LYS A 11 15.09 -1.47 -8.94
C LYS A 11 14.52 -0.09 -8.62
N TYR A 12 14.73 0.42 -7.41
CA TYR A 12 14.11 1.67 -6.95
C TYR A 12 15.16 2.64 -6.41
N VAL A 13 15.15 3.89 -6.87
CA VAL A 13 16.03 4.94 -6.34
C VAL A 13 15.19 5.86 -5.46
N LEU A 14 15.56 5.99 -4.19
CA LEU A 14 14.91 6.92 -3.27
C LEU A 14 15.17 8.37 -3.70
N ASN A 15 14.13 9.18 -3.68
CA ASN A 15 14.18 10.61 -3.99
C ASN A 15 13.99 11.43 -2.70
N LYS A 16 12.75 11.56 -2.22
CA LYS A 16 12.44 12.44 -1.09
C LYS A 16 11.67 11.71 0.00
N SER A 17 12.00 11.95 1.26
CA SER A 17 11.18 11.52 2.39
C SER A 17 9.80 12.19 2.34
N LEU A 18 8.74 11.38 2.32
CA LEU A 18 7.35 11.85 2.30
C LEU A 18 6.78 11.99 3.71
N GLY A 19 7.37 11.33 4.71
CA GLY A 19 7.02 11.52 6.12
C GLY A 19 7.12 10.25 6.94
N ASN A 20 6.88 10.40 8.24
CA ASN A 20 6.73 9.29 9.19
C ASN A 20 5.25 9.15 9.52
N GLY A 21 4.60 8.13 8.96
CA GLY A 21 3.24 7.76 9.33
C GLY A 21 3.22 6.86 10.57
N ALA A 22 2.01 6.53 11.06
CA ALA A 22 1.80 5.60 12.18
C ALA A 22 2.46 4.23 11.97
N TYR A 23 2.63 3.82 10.71
CA TYR A 23 3.15 2.51 10.32
C TYR A 23 4.62 2.52 9.89
N GLY A 24 5.27 3.69 9.88
CA GLY A 24 6.70 3.81 9.55
C GLY A 24 7.05 4.94 8.59
N LEU A 25 8.29 4.88 8.09
CA LEU A 25 8.91 5.91 7.26
C LEU A 25 8.54 5.70 5.79
N VAL A 26 8.06 6.73 5.10
CA VAL A 26 7.66 6.65 3.68
C VAL A 26 8.53 7.57 2.84
N TRP A 27 9.00 7.07 1.70
CA TRP A 27 9.82 7.82 0.73
C TRP A 27 9.22 7.76 -0.67
N ALA A 28 9.30 8.86 -1.41
CA ALA A 28 9.11 8.84 -2.86
C ALA A 28 10.33 8.19 -3.49
N ALA A 29 10.12 7.32 -4.47
CA ALA A 29 11.17 6.66 -5.23
C ALA A 29 10.83 6.62 -6.72
N LEU A 30 11.84 6.31 -7.54
CA LEU A 30 11.71 6.10 -8.98
C LEU A 30 12.04 4.64 -9.30
N GLU A 31 11.13 3.93 -9.94
CA GLU A 31 11.44 2.62 -10.53
C GLU A 31 12.37 2.82 -11.74
N ILE A 32 13.54 2.19 -11.70
CA ILE A 32 14.62 2.46 -12.66
C ILE A 32 14.21 2.12 -14.09
N THR A 33 13.49 1.01 -14.28
CA THR A 33 13.11 0.47 -15.59
C THR A 33 11.98 1.26 -16.22
N THR A 34 10.86 1.40 -15.51
CA THR A 34 9.62 2.02 -16.02
C THR A 34 9.66 3.54 -15.94
N LYS A 35 10.57 4.10 -15.13
CA LYS A 35 10.59 5.52 -14.74
C LYS A 35 9.32 5.96 -13.99
N GLU A 36 8.53 5.02 -13.45
CA GLU A 36 7.37 5.35 -12.64
C GLU A 36 7.78 5.88 -11.26
N LYS A 37 7.06 6.91 -10.79
CA LYS A 37 7.18 7.40 -9.42
C LYS A 37 6.36 6.50 -8.50
N VAL A 38 6.97 6.03 -7.42
CA VAL A 38 6.35 5.14 -6.43
C VAL A 38 6.58 5.65 -5.01
N ALA A 39 5.84 5.11 -4.04
CA ALA A 39 6.08 5.36 -2.61
C ALA A 39 6.61 4.08 -1.95
N VAL A 40 7.77 4.18 -1.30
CA VAL A 40 8.40 3.10 -0.54
C VAL A 40 8.08 3.28 0.93
N LYS A 41 7.38 2.31 1.53
CA LYS A 41 7.04 2.30 2.96
C LYS A 41 7.99 1.36 3.71
N PHE A 42 8.78 1.92 4.61
CA PHE A 42 9.60 1.18 5.56
C PHE A 42 8.80 0.93 6.84
N ASN A 43 8.39 -0.31 7.06
CA ASN A 43 7.71 -0.70 8.29
C ASN A 43 8.70 -0.59 9.47
N GLY A 44 8.38 0.25 10.45
CA GLY A 44 9.21 0.41 11.65
C GLY A 44 9.22 -0.89 12.48
N THR A 45 10.40 -1.33 12.90
CA THR A 45 10.61 -2.54 13.72
C THR A 45 9.90 -2.55 15.08
N LYS A 46 9.21 -1.46 15.47
CA LYS A 46 8.51 -1.35 16.76
C LYS A 46 7.18 -2.12 16.83
N HIS A 47 6.63 -2.62 15.73
CA HIS A 47 5.34 -3.34 15.72
C HIS A 47 5.44 -4.87 15.60
N LEU A 48 6.61 -5.46 15.86
CA LEU A 48 6.83 -6.91 15.81
C LEU A 48 6.60 -7.64 17.16
N ARG A 49 5.94 -7.03 18.15
CA ARG A 49 5.76 -7.64 19.49
C ARG A 49 4.46 -8.41 19.73
N ASN A 50 3.47 -8.39 18.83
CA ASN A 50 2.27 -9.20 18.99
C ASN A 50 2.24 -10.35 17.97
N ASN A 51 2.62 -11.54 18.45
CA ASN A 51 2.64 -12.84 17.77
C ASN A 51 1.29 -13.28 17.13
N LYS A 52 0.24 -12.46 17.16
CA LYS A 52 -1.08 -12.76 16.59
C LYS A 52 -1.22 -12.38 15.11
N TYR A 53 -0.33 -11.54 14.57
CA TYR A 53 -0.39 -11.06 13.18
C TYR A 53 0.55 -11.80 12.21
N LYS A 54 1.38 -12.73 12.71
CA LYS A 54 2.33 -13.54 11.90
C LYS A 54 1.68 -14.48 10.87
N LYS A 55 0.34 -14.61 10.86
CA LYS A 55 -0.38 -15.54 9.95
C LYS A 55 -1.20 -14.87 8.84
N ARG A 56 -1.15 -13.53 8.72
CA ARG A 56 -1.86 -12.76 7.66
C ARG A 56 -0.94 -12.01 6.70
N GLN A 57 0.34 -12.38 6.68
CA GLN A 57 1.34 -11.83 5.77
C GLN A 57 1.14 -12.44 4.36
N ILE A 58 0.06 -12.08 3.69
CA ILE A 58 -0.19 -12.39 2.26
C ILE A 58 0.24 -11.21 1.36
N PHE A 59 0.71 -10.12 1.93
CA PHE A 59 1.25 -8.99 1.16
C PHE A 59 2.70 -8.73 1.61
N ASP A 60 3.59 -9.68 1.36
CA ASP A 60 5.03 -9.45 1.37
C ASP A 60 5.54 -9.46 -0.07
N GLU A 61 6.61 -8.70 -0.30
CA GLU A 61 7.38 -8.41 -1.52
C GLU A 61 6.90 -7.34 -2.52
N ASN A 62 5.64 -6.89 -2.50
CA ASN A 62 5.13 -5.89 -3.48
C ASN A 62 4.53 -4.59 -2.90
N SER A 63 4.79 -4.23 -1.64
CA SER A 63 4.23 -3.02 -1.01
C SER A 63 4.83 -1.70 -1.55
N LEU A 64 4.59 -1.40 -2.82
CA LEU A 64 4.99 -0.16 -3.48
C LEU A 64 3.82 0.60 -4.10
N VAL A 65 2.76 -0.07 -4.58
CA VAL A 65 1.45 0.53 -4.87
C VAL A 65 0.44 -0.62 -4.99
N ASP A 66 -0.32 -0.96 -3.95
CA ASP A 66 -1.34 -2.01 -4.05
C ASP A 66 -2.55 -1.46 -4.83
N ARG A 67 -2.48 -1.47 -6.16
CA ARG A 67 -3.51 -0.93 -7.07
C ARG A 67 -4.73 -1.87 -7.20
N TYR A 68 -5.30 -2.33 -6.10
CA TYR A 68 -6.51 -3.16 -6.15
C TYR A 68 -7.77 -2.32 -5.94
N SER A 69 -8.75 -2.47 -6.83
CA SER A 69 -10.11 -1.98 -6.58
C SER A 69 -10.82 -2.87 -5.55
N ALA A 70 -11.84 -2.34 -4.88
CA ALA A 70 -12.66 -3.11 -3.94
C ALA A 70 -13.25 -4.37 -4.60
N GLN A 71 -13.66 -4.26 -5.86
CA GLN A 71 -14.24 -5.37 -6.61
C GLN A 71 -13.23 -6.48 -6.90
N GLN A 72 -11.98 -6.13 -7.23
CA GLN A 72 -10.92 -7.13 -7.44
C GLN A 72 -10.62 -7.89 -6.15
N LEU A 73 -10.56 -7.21 -5.01
CA LEU A 73 -10.39 -7.87 -3.71
C LEU A 73 -11.50 -8.87 -3.42
N HIS A 74 -12.75 -8.46 -3.65
CA HIS A 74 -13.89 -9.35 -3.46
C HIS A 74 -13.84 -10.56 -4.42
N SER A 75 -13.42 -10.38 -5.67
CA SER A 75 -13.29 -11.49 -6.63
C SER A 75 -12.27 -12.54 -6.21
N ILE A 76 -11.25 -12.16 -5.42
CA ILE A 76 -10.27 -13.09 -4.85
C ILE A 76 -10.63 -13.54 -3.42
N GLY A 77 -11.83 -13.16 -2.95
CA GLY A 77 -12.37 -13.56 -1.64
C GLY A 77 -11.79 -12.79 -0.46
N TYR A 78 -11.35 -11.54 -0.63
CA TYR A 78 -10.85 -10.68 0.46
C TYR A 78 -11.69 -9.42 0.61
N ALA A 79 -11.84 -8.95 1.85
CA ALA A 79 -12.39 -7.63 2.16
C ALA A 79 -11.29 -6.71 2.72
N HIS A 80 -11.34 -5.42 2.38
CA HIS A 80 -10.38 -4.41 2.82
C HIS A 80 -10.53 -4.03 4.31
N LEU A 81 -11.77 -3.95 4.79
CA LEU A 81 -12.18 -3.63 6.17
C LEU A 81 -11.82 -2.22 6.70
N ASP A 82 -10.97 -1.45 6.02
CA ASP A 82 -10.64 -0.06 6.37
C ASP A 82 -10.89 0.92 5.20
N ILE A 83 -12.06 0.87 4.55
CA ILE A 83 -12.37 1.82 3.46
C ILE A 83 -12.76 3.16 4.08
N LYS A 84 -11.90 4.16 3.89
CA LYS A 84 -12.09 5.56 4.29
C LYS A 84 -11.33 6.48 3.33
N PRO A 85 -11.64 7.78 3.26
CA PRO A 85 -10.97 8.71 2.35
C PRO A 85 -9.44 8.69 2.44
N ASP A 86 -8.88 8.54 3.64
CA ASP A 86 -7.42 8.47 3.87
C ASP A 86 -6.74 7.28 3.16
N ASN A 87 -7.50 6.22 2.90
CA ASN A 87 -7.03 5.00 2.24
C ASN A 87 -7.40 4.95 0.75
N ILE A 88 -7.76 6.11 0.17
CA ILE A 88 -8.12 6.27 -1.24
C ILE A 88 -7.19 7.32 -1.83
N LEU A 89 -6.36 6.93 -2.80
CA LEU A 89 -5.47 7.83 -3.53
C LEU A 89 -5.95 8.05 -4.95
N ILE A 90 -5.70 9.25 -5.47
CA ILE A 90 -5.87 9.58 -6.89
C ILE A 90 -4.50 9.47 -7.56
N SER A 91 -4.42 8.84 -8.73
CA SER A 91 -3.15 8.58 -9.42
C SER A 91 -2.43 9.84 -9.89
N SER A 92 -3.17 10.94 -10.10
CA SER A 92 -2.62 12.23 -10.51
C SER A 92 -3.38 13.39 -9.89
N ASN A 93 -2.65 14.41 -9.43
CA ASN A 93 -3.21 15.67 -8.95
C ASN A 93 -3.38 16.71 -10.07
N ASN A 94 -2.99 16.39 -11.30
CA ASN A 94 -3.22 17.20 -12.48
C ASN A 94 -4.56 16.81 -13.12
N LEU A 95 -5.59 17.65 -13.00
CA LEU A 95 -6.94 17.36 -13.52
C LEU A 95 -7.02 17.22 -15.05
N ASN A 96 -5.97 17.61 -15.78
CA ASN A 96 -5.89 17.44 -17.23
C ASN A 96 -5.20 16.12 -17.64
N ASP A 97 -4.71 15.35 -16.66
CA ASP A 97 -4.10 14.05 -16.89
C ASP A 97 -5.19 12.97 -16.96
N ALA A 98 -5.14 12.08 -17.96
CA ALA A 98 -6.06 10.95 -18.05
C ALA A 98 -6.02 10.05 -16.79
N GLN A 99 -4.89 10.05 -16.06
CA GLN A 99 -4.73 9.32 -14.81
C GLN A 99 -5.44 9.97 -13.62
N SER A 100 -5.90 11.23 -13.69
CA SER A 100 -6.55 11.90 -12.56
C SER A 100 -7.92 11.32 -12.21
N SER A 101 -8.51 10.51 -13.10
CA SER A 101 -9.75 9.77 -12.86
C SER A 101 -9.51 8.39 -12.25
N ILE A 102 -8.26 7.96 -12.13
CA ILE A 102 -7.90 6.66 -11.59
C ILE A 102 -7.72 6.77 -10.08
N ILE A 103 -8.35 5.86 -9.37
CA ILE A 103 -8.36 5.77 -7.91
C ILE A 103 -7.71 4.45 -7.50
N HIS A 104 -6.88 4.50 -6.45
CA HIS A 104 -6.23 3.35 -5.84
C HIS A 104 -6.67 3.21 -4.38
N LEU A 105 -7.03 2.00 -3.97
CA LEU A 105 -7.14 1.67 -2.55
C LEU A 105 -5.75 1.39 -2.00
N ILE A 106 -5.49 1.81 -0.77
CA ILE A 106 -4.24 1.55 -0.07
C ILE A 106 -4.50 1.08 1.36
N ASP A 107 -3.47 0.56 2.01
CA ASP A 107 -3.47 0.11 3.40
C ASP A 107 -4.33 -1.13 3.68
N PHE A 108 -3.82 -2.28 3.22
CA PHE A 108 -4.42 -3.60 3.40
C PHE A 108 -4.16 -4.22 4.78
N GLY A 109 -3.62 -3.46 5.75
CA GLY A 109 -3.10 -3.99 7.02
C GLY A 109 -4.12 -4.77 7.86
N ILE A 110 -5.42 -4.51 7.68
CA ILE A 110 -6.50 -5.25 8.35
C ILE A 110 -7.36 -6.08 7.40
N SER A 111 -6.96 -6.22 6.13
CA SER A 111 -7.71 -7.01 5.16
C SER A 111 -7.83 -8.47 5.60
N SER A 112 -8.96 -9.11 5.25
CA SER A 112 -9.20 -10.51 5.61
C SER A 112 -9.86 -11.26 4.47
N LYS A 113 -9.49 -12.53 4.33
CA LYS A 113 -10.25 -13.50 3.54
C LYS A 113 -11.65 -13.61 4.11
N LEU A 114 -12.65 -13.62 3.23
CA LEU A 114 -14.04 -13.91 3.52
C LEU A 114 -14.27 -15.42 3.30
N SER A 115 -14.98 -16.06 4.21
CA SER A 115 -15.51 -17.41 3.99
C SER A 115 -16.74 -17.33 3.10
N GLU A 116 -17.03 -18.41 2.37
CA GLU A 116 -18.22 -18.47 1.52
C GLU A 116 -19.49 -18.24 2.37
N GLY A 117 -20.28 -17.22 2.00
CA GLY A 117 -21.50 -16.82 2.74
C GLY A 117 -21.29 -15.87 3.93
N GLU A 118 -20.06 -15.47 4.27
CA GLU A 118 -19.83 -14.45 5.31
C GLU A 118 -20.15 -13.04 4.80
N THR A 119 -21.02 -12.34 5.54
CA THR A 119 -21.21 -10.90 5.38
C THR A 119 -20.56 -10.16 6.55
N MET A 120 -19.85 -9.07 6.27
CA MET A 120 -19.21 -8.24 7.30
C MET A 120 -20.20 -7.28 8.00
N LEU A 121 -21.49 -7.65 8.07
CA LEU A 121 -22.49 -6.91 8.82
C LEU A 121 -22.27 -7.18 10.31
N LYS A 122 -21.59 -6.27 11.00
CA LYS A 122 -21.59 -6.25 12.46
C LYS A 122 -22.99 -5.83 12.93
N LYS A 123 -23.65 -6.71 13.69
CA LYS A 123 -24.77 -6.32 14.56
C LYS A 123 -24.30 -5.35 15.63
#